data_AF-A0A090RG15-F1
#
_entry.id   AF-A0A090RG15-F1
#
_cell.length_a   1.000
_cell.length_b   1.000
_cell.length_c   1.000
_cell.angle_alpha   90.00
_cell.angle_beta   90.00
_cell.angle_gamma   90.00
#
_symmetry.space_group_name_H-M   'P 1'
#
loop_
_entity.id
_entity.type
_entity.pdbx_description
1 polymer ?
#
loop_
_entity_poly.entity_id
_entity_poly.type
_entity_poly.pdbx_seq_one_letter_code
_entity_poly.pdbx_strand_id
1 'polypeptide(L)'
;MGGDGKGADFSDLAPILAEMDVRLYCYGRDREAFLPLAAQSVAVETLAEATTLAAQQARAGDMIMLSPACASLDQFANFMARGDAFVALAEALKDRIGEMH
;
A
#
# COMPACT_ATOMS: atom_id res chain seq x y z
N MET A 1 0.07 2.13 2.15
CA MET A 1 -0.33 2.61 3.49
C MET A 1 -1.86 2.67 3.52
N GLY A 2 -2.51 2.45 4.66
CA GLY A 2 -3.96 2.58 4.71
C GLY A 2 -4.66 1.73 5.76
N GLY A 3 -5.89 2.13 6.08
CA GLY A 3 -6.74 1.49 7.08
C GLY A 3 -7.46 2.52 7.97
N ASP A 4 -7.88 2.06 9.14
CA ASP A 4 -8.37 2.89 10.24
C ASP A 4 -7.22 3.11 11.25
N GLY A 5 -6.64 4.30 11.21
CA GLY A 5 -5.59 4.78 12.09
C GLY A 5 -6.10 5.23 13.46
N LYS A 6 -7.42 5.26 13.68
CA LYS A 6 -8.05 5.64 14.96
C LYS A 6 -7.53 6.96 15.55
N GLY A 7 -7.18 7.92 14.68
CA GLY A 7 -6.63 9.21 15.09
C GLY A 7 -5.14 9.20 15.46
N ALA A 8 -4.39 8.18 15.05
CA ALA A 8 -2.93 8.18 15.16
C ALA A 8 -2.31 9.32 14.34
N ASP A 9 -1.26 9.93 14.89
CA ASP A 9 -0.44 10.90 14.18
C ASP A 9 0.68 10.15 13.43
N PHE A 10 0.77 10.38 12.12
CA PHE A 10 1.77 9.76 11.25
C PHE A 10 2.88 10.74 10.84
N SER A 11 2.87 11.97 11.35
CA SER A 11 3.85 13.01 11.01
C SER A 11 5.29 12.61 11.34
N ASP A 12 5.50 11.78 12.38
CA ASP A 12 6.80 11.22 12.74
C ASP A 12 7.42 10.35 11.64
N LEU A 13 6.61 9.80 10.73
CA LEU A 13 7.09 9.02 9.59
C LEU A 13 7.53 9.90 8.41
N ALA A 14 7.04 11.15 8.32
CA ALA A 14 7.35 12.05 7.22
C ALA A 14 8.86 12.30 7.01
N PRO A 15 9.69 12.60 8.03
CA PRO A 15 11.11 12.81 7.81
C PRO A 15 11.83 11.55 7.31
N ILE A 16 11.44 10.38 7.81
CA ILE A 16 12.03 9.10 7.40
C ILE A 16 11.67 8.79 5.94
N LEU A 17 10.38 8.92 5.60
CA LEU A 17 9.88 8.63 4.26
C LEU A 17 10.36 9.64 3.21
N ALA A 18 10.64 10.89 3.61
CA ALA A 18 11.20 11.91 2.72
C ALA A 18 12.64 11.61 2.29
N GLU A 19 13.41 10.88 3.09
CA GLU A 19 14.78 10.46 2.76
C GLU A 19 14.85 9.19 1.92
N MET A 20 13.74 8.46 1.80
CA MET A 20 13.66 7.22 1.04
C MET A 20 13.10 7.48 -0.36
N ASP A 21 13.60 6.76 -1.35
CA ASP A 21 12.99 6.73 -2.69
C ASP A 21 11.77 5.79 -2.67
N VAL A 22 10.70 6.25 -2.02
CA VAL A 22 9.47 5.48 -1.81
C VAL A 22 8.27 6.14 -2.44
N ARG A 23 7.40 5.28 -2.97
CA ARG A 23 6.08 5.64 -3.45
C ARG A 23 5.03 5.04 -2.53
N LEU A 24 4.12 5.87 -2.03
CA LEU A 24 3.03 5.40 -1.18
C LEU A 24 1.75 5.27 -1.98
N TYR A 25 1.15 4.08 -1.94
CA TYR A 25 -0.22 3.86 -2.38
C TYR A 25 -1.12 3.83 -1.14
N CYS A 26 -1.97 4.84 -1.01
CA CYS A 26 -2.74 5.18 0.17
C CYS A 26 -4.22 4.80 -0.03
N TYR A 27 -4.74 3.87 0.77
CA TYR A 27 -6.11 3.36 0.63
C TYR A 27 -6.87 3.35 1.97
N GLY A 28 -8.17 3.05 1.92
CA GLY A 28 -9.01 2.95 3.12
C GLY A 28 -9.38 4.30 3.71
N ARG A 29 -9.90 4.27 4.93
CA ARG A 29 -10.55 5.44 5.57
C ARG A 29 -9.60 6.63 5.73
N ASP A 30 -8.40 6.40 6.24
CA ASP A 30 -7.46 7.47 6.59
C ASP A 30 -6.40 7.73 5.52
N ARG A 31 -6.64 7.34 4.27
CA ARG A 31 -5.69 7.50 3.16
C ARG A 31 -5.14 8.92 3.00
N GLU A 32 -5.95 9.94 3.26
CA GLU A 32 -5.54 11.35 3.12
C GLU A 32 -4.45 11.73 4.13
N ALA A 33 -4.43 11.12 5.31
CA ALA A 33 -3.40 11.37 6.32
C ALA A 33 -2.00 10.90 5.88
N PHE A 34 -1.93 9.96 4.93
CA PHE A 34 -0.67 9.42 4.41
C PHE A 34 -0.14 10.19 3.21
N LEU A 35 -0.96 10.96 2.50
CA LEU A 35 -0.55 11.67 1.28
C LEU A 35 0.60 12.67 1.51
N PRO A 36 0.64 13.43 2.62
CA PRO A 36 1.73 14.38 2.86
C PRO A 36 3.05 13.70 3.25
N LEU A 37 3.06 12.40 3.55
CA LEU A 37 4.22 11.72 4.14
C LEU A 37 5.32 11.38 3.12
N ALA A 38 4.99 11.32 1.83
CA ALA A 38 5.97 11.11 0.77
C ALA A 38 5.62 11.91 -0.47
N ALA A 39 6.65 12.36 -1.20
CA ALA A 39 6.49 13.19 -2.39
C ALA A 39 5.71 12.48 -3.53
N GLN A 40 5.76 11.15 -3.59
CA GLN A 40 5.11 10.36 -4.63
C GLN A 40 3.84 9.64 -4.13
N SER A 41 3.13 10.17 -3.14
CA SER A 41 1.94 9.50 -2.61
C SER A 41 0.74 9.56 -3.58
N VAL A 42 -0.01 8.45 -3.68
CA VAL A 42 -1.19 8.31 -4.52
C VAL A 42 -2.36 7.78 -3.70
N ALA A 43 -3.50 8.47 -3.70
CA ALA A 43 -4.74 7.98 -3.12
C ALA A 43 -5.43 6.99 -4.06
N VAL A 44 -5.90 5.88 -3.50
CA VAL A 44 -6.72 4.87 -4.18
C VAL A 44 -7.85 4.43 -3.26
N GLU A 45 -8.83 3.70 -3.76
CA GLU A 45 -9.97 3.26 -2.94
C GLU A 45 -9.65 1.97 -2.16
N THR A 46 -8.96 1.02 -2.79
CA THR A 46 -8.82 -0.35 -2.26
C THR A 46 -7.39 -0.87 -2.27
N LEU A 47 -7.12 -1.88 -1.44
CA LEU A 47 -5.85 -2.62 -1.48
C LEU A 47 -5.60 -3.28 -2.85
N ALA A 48 -6.64 -3.76 -3.52
CA ALA A 48 -6.52 -4.35 -4.86
C ALA A 48 -6.05 -3.33 -5.90
N GLU A 49 -6.62 -2.13 -5.87
CA GLU A 49 -6.21 -1.03 -6.73
C GLU A 49 -4.77 -0.58 -6.42
N ALA A 50 -4.43 -0.41 -5.14
CA ALA A 50 -3.07 -0.09 -4.71
C ALA A 50 -2.03 -1.09 -5.25
N THR A 51 -2.32 -2.39 -5.08
CA THR A 51 -1.40 -3.47 -5.47
C THR A 51 -1.25 -3.55 -6.98
N THR A 52 -2.35 -3.36 -7.73
CA THR A 52 -2.33 -3.35 -9.20
C THR A 52 -1.53 -2.16 -9.74
N LEU A 53 -1.77 -0.95 -9.24
CA LEU A 53 -1.05 0.25 -9.68
C LEU A 53 0.43 0.24 -9.29
N ALA A 54 0.76 -0.37 -8.15
CA ALA A 54 2.14 -0.60 -7.73
C ALA A 54 2.85 -1.55 -8.69
N ALA A 55 2.23 -2.68 -9.02
CA ALA A 55 2.80 -3.66 -9.94
C ALA A 55 2.99 -3.11 -11.37
N GLN A 56 2.07 -2.27 -11.85
CA GLN A 56 2.20 -1.63 -13.18
C GLN A 56 3.35 -0.63 -13.27
N GLN A 57 3.78 -0.05 -12.14
CA GLN A 57 4.81 0.99 -12.11
C GLN A 57 6.16 0.47 -11.61
N ALA A 58 6.16 -0.68 -10.94
CA ALA A 58 7.36 -1.35 -10.48
C ALA A 58 8.23 -1.80 -11.66
N ARG A 59 9.54 -1.69 -11.46
CA ARG A 59 10.57 -2.13 -12.39
C ARG A 59 11.31 -3.34 -11.80
N ALA A 60 12.05 -4.04 -12.65
CA ALA A 60 12.95 -5.09 -12.19
C ALA A 60 13.92 -4.53 -11.13
N GLY A 61 13.94 -5.15 -9.94
CA GLY A 61 14.73 -4.71 -8.80
C GLY A 61 13.95 -3.92 -7.74
N ASP A 62 12.74 -3.46 -8.06
CA ASP A 62 11.88 -2.78 -7.09
C ASP A 62 11.23 -3.78 -6.11
N MET A 63 10.89 -3.28 -4.92
CA MET A 63 10.15 -4.03 -3.90
C MET A 63 8.78 -3.41 -3.66
N ILE A 64 7.73 -4.23 -3.71
CA ILE A 64 6.38 -3.84 -3.27
C ILE A 64 6.14 -4.46 -1.89
N MET A 65 5.87 -3.62 -0.89
CA MET A 65 5.65 -4.05 0.49
C MET A 65 4.31 -3.53 1.02
N LEU A 66 3.54 -4.44 1.65
CA LEU A 66 2.41 -4.08 2.47
C LEU A 66 2.87 -3.76 3.90
N SER A 67 3.04 -2.48 4.23
CA SER A 67 3.24 -1.98 5.60
C SER A 67 2.18 -0.93 5.94
N PRO A 68 1.04 -1.33 6.53
CA PRO A 68 -0.14 -0.47 6.57
C PRO A 68 -0.18 0.50 7.75
N ALA A 69 0.70 0.40 8.76
CA ALA A 69 0.76 1.23 9.98
C ALA A 69 -0.54 1.36 10.80
N CYS A 70 -1.66 0.78 10.33
CA CYS A 70 -3.02 0.93 10.86
C CYS A 70 -3.74 -0.40 11.04
N ALA A 71 -4.78 -0.38 11.87
CA ALA A 71 -5.74 -1.47 11.97
C ALA A 71 -6.47 -1.68 10.63
N SER A 72 -6.76 -2.93 10.29
CA SER A 72 -7.35 -3.33 9.00
C SER A 72 -8.88 -3.33 8.97
N LEU A 73 -9.53 -2.90 10.05
CA LEU A 73 -10.95 -3.20 10.34
C LEU A 73 -11.95 -2.41 9.47
N ASP A 74 -11.47 -1.43 8.71
CA ASP A 74 -12.28 -0.65 7.76
C ASP A 74 -12.62 -1.44 6.49
N GLN A 75 -11.70 -2.28 6.01
CA GLN A 75 -11.88 -3.06 4.78
C GLN A 75 -11.75 -4.59 4.97
N PHE A 76 -11.25 -5.05 6.11
CA PHE A 76 -10.98 -6.47 6.37
C PHE A 76 -11.36 -6.88 7.80
N ALA A 77 -11.81 -8.12 7.98
CA ALA A 77 -12.20 -8.64 9.30
C ALA A 77 -11.04 -8.65 10.32
N ASN A 78 -9.79 -8.77 9.86
CA ASN A 78 -8.58 -8.73 10.68
C ASN A 78 -7.33 -8.53 9.79
N PHE A 79 -6.17 -8.35 10.43
CA PHE A 79 -4.91 -8.08 9.73
C PHE A 79 -4.43 -9.27 8.88
N MET A 80 -4.80 -10.51 9.26
CA MET A 80 -4.44 -11.73 8.52
C MET A 80 -5.19 -11.76 7.18
N ALA A 81 -6.51 -11.52 7.19
CA ALA A 81 -7.32 -11.46 5.98
C ALA A 81 -6.80 -10.39 4.98
N ARG A 82 -6.29 -9.26 5.48
CA ARG A 82 -5.63 -8.25 4.67
C ARG A 82 -4.31 -8.75 4.06
N GLY A 83 -3.50 -9.44 4.85
CA GLY A 83 -2.26 -10.07 4.38
C GLY A 83 -2.52 -11.15 3.33
N ASP A 84 -3.50 -12.02 3.57
CA ASP A 84 -3.91 -13.08 2.65
C ASP A 84 -4.41 -12.48 1.32
N ALA A 85 -5.19 -11.41 1.37
CA ALA A 85 -5.63 -10.69 0.17
C ALA A 85 -4.46 -10.12 -0.63
N PHE A 86 -3.45 -9.54 0.05
CA PHE A 86 -2.25 -9.04 -0.61
C PHE A 86 -1.43 -10.17 -1.26
N VAL A 87 -1.25 -11.30 -0.59
CA VAL A 87 -0.56 -12.47 -1.14
C VAL A 87 -1.30 -12.99 -2.38
N ALA A 88 -2.62 -13.15 -2.30
CA ALA A 88 -3.42 -13.62 -3.43
C ALA A 88 -3.32 -12.67 -4.64
N LEU A 89 -3.35 -11.35 -4.41
CA LEU A 89 -3.17 -10.35 -5.47
C LEU A 89 -1.76 -10.41 -6.07
N ALA A 90 -0.72 -10.56 -5.24
CA ALA A 90 0.66 -10.63 -5.69
C ALA A 90 0.92 -11.86 -6.56
N GLU A 91 0.41 -13.04 -6.16
CA GLU A 91 0.51 -14.27 -6.97
C GLU A 91 -0.24 -14.12 -8.30
N ALA A 92 -1.48 -13.61 -8.29
CA ALA A 92 -2.25 -13.41 -9.52
C ALA A 92 -1.58 -12.43 -10.51
N LEU A 93 -0.86 -11.42 -10.01
CA LEU A 93 -0.10 -10.48 -10.83
C LEU A 93 1.18 -11.11 -11.38
N LYS A 94 1.85 -11.94 -10.58
CA LYS A 94 3.04 -12.67 -11.00
C LYS A 94 2.74 -13.61 -12.17
N ASP A 95 1.63 -14.35 -12.10
CA ASP A 95 1.19 -15.25 -13.18
C ASP A 95 0.96 -14.47 -14.48
N ARG A 96 0.29 -13.31 -14.39
CA ARG A 96 0.02 -12.44 -15.55
C ARG A 96 1.28 -11.80 -16.16
N ILE A 97 2.28 -11.46 -15.35
CA ILE A 97 3.56 -10.93 -15.83
C ILE A 97 4.41 -12.05 -16.45
N GLY A 98 4.29 -13.28 -15.94
CA GLY A 98 4.95 -14.47 -16.48
C GLY A 98 4.41 -14.90 -17.84
N GLU A 99 3.11 -14.72 -18.09
CA GLU A 99 2.47 -15.03 -19.39
C GLU A 99 2.75 -14.00 -20.50
N MET A 100 3.27 -12.82 -20.15
CA MET A 100 3.59 -11.75 -21.10
C MET A 100 5.04 -11.77 -21.61
N HIS A 101 5.85 -12.74 -21.19
CA HIS A 101 7.22 -13.01 -21.66
C HIS A 101 7.28 -14.34 -22.44
#